data_AF-A0A192UNZ7-F1
#
_entry.id   AF-A0A192UNZ7-F1
#
_cell.length_a   1.000
_cell.length_b   1.000
_cell.length_c   1.000
_cell.angle_alpha   90.00
_cell.angle_beta   90.00
_cell.angle_gamma   90.00
#
_symmetry.space_group_name_H-M   'P 1'
#
loop_
_entity.id
_entity.type
_entity.pdbx_description
1 polymer ?
#
loop_
_entity_poly.entity_id
_entity_poly.type
_entity_poly.pdbx_seq_one_letter_code
_entity_poly.pdbx_strand_id
1 'polypeptide(L)'
;MLAKNQQVATADSVPIAMSLGFIPMIANFNEPVEKLAGFLYTQQLNVIVNDFSANFIQAITIIGINIAMLFNLFIVAYKKNGLKG
;
A
#
# COMPACT_ATOMS: atom_id res chain seq x y z
N MET A 1 9.53 -18.28 1.85
CA MET A 1 8.45 -17.91 0.92
C MET A 1 7.32 -17.31 1.74
N LEU A 2 6.94 -16.06 1.50
CA LEU A 2 5.94 -15.33 2.30
C LEU A 2 4.54 -15.97 2.22
N ALA A 3 4.26 -16.73 1.16
CA ALA A 3 3.14 -17.67 1.04
C ALA A 3 3.65 -19.00 0.47
N LYS A 4 3.02 -20.12 0.83
CA LYS A 4 3.48 -21.47 0.45
C LYS A 4 3.17 -21.83 -1.01
N ASN A 5 2.12 -21.23 -1.59
CA ASN A 5 1.72 -21.39 -2.99
C ASN A 5 0.84 -20.20 -3.43
N GLN A 6 0.48 -20.16 -4.71
CA GLN A 6 -0.33 -19.09 -5.30
C GLN A 6 -1.72 -18.95 -4.67
N GLN A 7 -2.36 -20.07 -4.33
CA GLN A 7 -3.70 -20.06 -3.71
C GLN A 7 -3.68 -19.42 -2.32
N VAL A 8 -2.68 -19.75 -1.50
CA VAL A 8 -2.46 -19.14 -0.18
C VAL A 8 -2.11 -17.66 -0.32
N ALA A 9 -1.28 -17.28 -1.28
CA ALA A 9 -0.94 -15.87 -1.52
C ALA A 9 -2.19 -15.02 -1.84
N THR A 10 -3.10 -15.53 -2.67
CA THR A 10 -4.36 -14.87 -2.97
C THR A 10 -5.28 -14.82 -1.76
N ALA A 11 -5.39 -15.93 -1.02
CA ALA A 11 -6.21 -16.02 0.17
C ALA A 11 -5.78 -15.02 1.27
N ASP A 12 -4.47 -14.78 1.41
CA ASP A 12 -3.92 -13.79 2.35
C ASP A 12 -4.04 -12.36 1.81
N SER A 13 -3.90 -12.15 0.50
CA SER A 13 -3.92 -10.81 -0.11
C SER A 13 -5.29 -10.14 -0.01
N VAL A 14 -6.38 -10.90 -0.16
CA VAL A 14 -7.75 -10.38 -0.10
C VAL A 14 -8.06 -9.68 1.25
N PRO A 15 -7.91 -10.34 2.42
CA PRO A 15 -8.19 -9.69 3.70
C PRO A 15 -7.26 -8.50 3.96
N ILE A 16 -5.98 -8.58 3.55
CA ILE A 16 -5.05 -7.45 3.68
C ILE A 16 -5.53 -6.25 2.86
N ALA A 17 -5.89 -6.46 1.59
CA ALA A 17 -6.40 -5.41 0.73
C ALA A 17 -7.69 -4.79 1.28
N MET A 18 -8.59 -5.62 1.83
CA MET A 18 -9.81 -5.15 2.49
C MET A 18 -9.49 -4.28 3.70
N SER A 19 -8.59 -4.71 4.60
CA SER A 19 -8.18 -3.91 5.76
C SER A 19 -7.55 -2.57 5.34
N LEU A 20 -6.65 -2.58 4.35
CA LEU A 20 -6.04 -1.37 3.81
C LEU A 20 -7.05 -0.43 3.13
N GLY A 21 -8.10 -0.99 2.51
CA GLY A 21 -9.18 -0.24 1.88
C GLY A 21 -10.09 0.50 2.86
N PHE A 22 -10.19 0.06 4.11
CA PHE A 22 -10.93 0.77 5.16
C PHE A 22 -10.12 1.86 5.86
N ILE A 23 -8.80 1.88 5.70
CA ILE A 23 -7.95 2.90 6.35
C ILE A 23 -8.38 4.33 5.99
N PRO A 24 -8.69 4.68 4.73
CA PRO A 24 -9.16 6.02 4.40
C PRO A 24 -10.45 6.39 5.13
N MET A 25 -11.36 5.44 5.29
CA MET A 25 -12.59 5.66 6.05
C MET A 25 -12.26 5.99 7.51
N ILE A 26 -11.37 5.24 8.15
CA ILE A 26 -10.99 5.46 9.56
C ILE A 26 -10.24 6.79 9.73
N ALA A 27 -9.38 7.16 8.78
CA ALA A 27 -8.63 8.41 8.78
C ALA A 27 -9.55 9.64 8.87
N ASN A 28 -10.72 9.62 8.21
CA ASN A 28 -11.69 10.71 8.27
C ASN A 28 -12.26 10.96 9.69
N PHE A 29 -12.18 9.99 10.59
CA PHE A 29 -12.70 10.10 11.96
C PHE A 29 -11.62 10.39 13.00
N ASN A 30 -10.33 10.34 12.64
CA ASN A 30 -9.24 10.41 13.60
C ASN A 30 -7.96 11.03 12.98
N GLU A 31 -7.61 12.23 13.42
CA GLU A 31 -6.49 13.02 12.91
C GLU A 31 -5.10 12.34 13.10
N PRO A 32 -4.80 11.67 14.24
CA PRO A 32 -3.63 10.79 14.33
C PRO A 32 -3.57 9.69 13.27
N VAL A 33 -4.70 9.03 13.00
CA VAL A 33 -4.78 7.98 11.98
C VAL A 33 -4.61 8.58 10.59
N GLU A 34 -5.16 9.77 10.33
CA GLU A 34 -4.98 10.50 9.08
C GLU A 34 -3.50 10.75 8.78
N LYS A 35 -2.72 11.21 9.78
CA LYS A 35 -1.27 11.42 9.61
C LYS A 35 -0.52 10.13 9.24
N LEU A 36 -0.89 9.01 9.85
CA LEU A 36 -0.29 7.70 9.56
C LEU A 36 -0.76 7.15 8.21
N ALA A 37 -2.05 7.25 7.92
CA ALA A 37 -2.68 6.84 6.67
C ALA A 37 -2.15 7.65 5.49
N GLY A 38 -1.77 8.91 5.70
CA GLY A 38 -1.16 9.76 4.69
C GLY A 38 0.11 9.18 4.06
N PHE A 39 0.81 8.25 4.71
CA PHE A 39 1.94 7.54 4.11
C PHE A 39 1.53 6.40 3.19
N LEU A 40 0.28 5.95 3.22
CA LEU A 40 -0.23 4.85 2.41
C LEU A 40 -0.77 5.35 1.08
N TYR A 41 -0.48 4.58 0.03
CA TYR A 41 -0.97 4.90 -1.32
C TYR A 41 -2.52 4.93 -1.39
N THR A 42 -3.22 4.13 -0.58
CA THR A 42 -4.69 4.08 -0.56
C THR A 42 -5.32 5.40 -0.10
N GLN A 43 -4.73 6.05 0.90
CA GLN A 43 -5.17 7.37 1.36
C GLN A 43 -4.89 8.45 0.31
N GLN A 44 -3.71 8.41 -0.31
CA GLN A 44 -3.35 9.38 -1.36
C GLN A 44 -4.23 9.26 -2.59
N LEU A 45 -4.61 8.03 -2.97
CA LEU A 45 -5.61 7.79 -4.00
C LEU A 45 -6.99 8.34 -3.60
N ASN A 46 -7.42 8.12 -2.35
CA ASN A 46 -8.68 8.67 -1.87
C ASN A 46 -8.70 10.21 -1.96
N VAL A 47 -7.61 10.87 -1.55
CA VAL A 47 -7.47 12.33 -1.59
C VAL A 47 -7.54 12.87 -3.02
N ILE A 48 -6.74 12.36 -3.97
CA ILE A 48 -6.74 12.89 -5.34
C ILE A 48 -8.01 12.57 -6.14
N VAL A 49 -8.75 11.53 -5.76
CA VAL A 49 -10.01 11.17 -6.42
C VAL A 49 -11.17 12.02 -5.90
N ASN A 50 -11.18 12.35 -4.62
CA ASN A 50 -12.30 13.05 -3.98
C ASN A 50 -12.07 14.56 -3.83
N ASP A 51 -10.83 15.04 -3.88
CA ASP A 51 -10.49 16.45 -3.74
C ASP A 51 -9.60 16.93 -4.90
N PHE A 52 -10.20 17.65 -5.84
CA PHE A 52 -9.51 18.24 -6.99
C PHE A 52 -8.59 19.41 -6.62
N SER A 53 -8.73 19.98 -5.42
CA SER A 53 -7.84 21.02 -4.90
C SER A 53 -6.61 20.45 -4.19
N ALA A 54 -6.56 19.13 -3.99
CA ALA A 54 -5.48 18.47 -3.30
C ALA A 54 -4.13 18.64 -4.02
N ASN A 55 -3.05 18.59 -3.23
CA ASN A 55 -1.70 18.66 -3.75
C ASN A 55 -1.34 17.37 -4.51
N PHE A 56 -1.64 17.36 -5.82
CA PHE A 56 -1.41 16.22 -6.70
C PHE A 56 0.06 15.78 -6.73
N ILE A 57 1.00 16.72 -6.68
CA ILE A 57 2.44 16.43 -6.69
C ILE A 57 2.84 15.64 -5.44
N GLN A 58 2.34 16.05 -4.28
CA GLN A 58 2.59 15.36 -3.01
C GLN A 58 2.01 13.93 -3.05
N ALA A 59 0.77 13.78 -3.50
CA ALA A 59 0.12 12.48 -3.58
C ALA A 59 0.86 11.51 -4.52
N ILE A 60 1.21 11.95 -5.73
CA ILE A 60 1.99 11.15 -6.69
C ILE A 60 3.36 10.80 -6.12
N THR A 61 4.01 11.72 -5.41
CA THR A 61 5.32 11.46 -4.78
C THR A 61 5.20 10.35 -3.74
N ILE A 62 4.21 10.41 -2.85
CA ILE A 62 4.00 9.38 -1.82
C ILE A 62 3.64 8.03 -2.45
N ILE A 63 2.78 8.02 -3.47
CA ILE A 63 2.45 6.80 -4.24
C ILE A 63 3.72 6.22 -4.87
N GLY A 64 4.55 7.06 -5.49
CA GLY A 64 5.82 6.66 -6.09
C GLY A 64 6.79 6.04 -5.08
N ILE A 65 6.89 6.62 -3.87
CA ILE A 65 7.70 6.06 -2.78
C ILE A 65 7.16 4.69 -2.34
N ASN A 66 5.85 4.53 -2.21
CA ASN A 66 5.23 3.23 -1.86
C ASN A 66 5.56 2.16 -2.91
N ILE A 67 5.44 2.50 -4.20
CA ILE A 67 5.81 1.60 -5.30
C ILE A 67 7.29 1.23 -5.22
N ALA A 68 8.18 2.21 -5.03
CA ALA A 68 9.62 1.95 -4.90
C ALA A 68 9.95 1.07 -3.69
N MET A 69 9.28 1.27 -2.55
CA MET A 69 9.41 0.40 -1.38
C MET A 69 8.95 -1.03 -1.67
N LEU A 70 7.77 -1.22 -2.25
CA LEU A 70 7.26 -2.53 -2.63
C LEU A 70 8.15 -3.23 -3.66
N PHE A 71 8.69 -2.48 -4.62
CA PHE A 71 9.62 -3.00 -5.62
C PHE A 71 10.94 -3.45 -4.99
N ASN A 72 11.49 -2.68 -4.04
CA ASN A 72 12.66 -3.10 -3.27
C ASN A 72 12.38 -4.35 -2.44
N LEU A 73 11.22 -4.42 -1.77
CA LEU A 73 10.80 -5.62 -1.04
C LEU A 73 10.67 -6.82 -1.98
N PHE A 74 10.13 -6.63 -3.18
CA PHE A 74 10.05 -7.65 -4.20
C PHE A 74 11.45 -8.14 -4.61
N ILE A 75 12.39 -7.24 -4.92
CA ILE A 75 13.77 -7.60 -5.26
C ILE A 75 14.43 -8.39 -4.12
N VAL A 76 14.30 -7.93 -2.87
CA VAL A 76 14.90 -8.61 -1.70
C VAL A 76 14.28 -10.00 -1.51
N ALA A 77 12.94 -10.10 -1.57
CA ALA A 77 12.24 -11.37 -1.46
C ALA A 77 12.63 -12.33 -2.59
N TYR A 78 12.76 -11.81 -3.81
CA TYR A 78 13.18 -12.56 -5.00
C TYR A 78 14.63 -13.03 -4.88
N LYS A 79 15.58 -12.18 -4.47
CA LYS A 79 16.98 -12.58 -4.26
C LYS A 79 17.12 -13.64 -3.16
N LYS A 80 16.33 -13.52 -2.08
CA LYS A 80 16.40 -14.43 -0.92
C LYS A 80 15.76 -15.79 -1.17
N ASN A 81 14.72 -15.88 -2.02
CA ASN A 81 13.96 -17.12 -2.25
C ASN A 81 14.07 -17.67 -3.68
N GLY A 82 14.56 -16.88 -4.65
CA GLY A 82 14.72 -17.23 -6.06
C GLY A 82 16.10 -17.81 -6.42
N LEU A 83 17.02 -17.94 -5.47
CA LEU A 83 18.28 -18.69 -5.60
C LEU A 83 18.12 -20.13 -5.07
N LYS A 84 17.16 -20.85 -5.66
CA LYS A 84 17.17 -22.31 -5.74
C LYS A 84 16.89 -22.68 -7.20
N GLY A 85 17.85 -22.34 -8.06
CA GLY A 85 18.06 -23.08 -9.30
C GLY A 85 18.74 -24.39 -8.98
#